data_AF-A0A220S1V1-F1
#
_entry.id   AF-A0A220S1V1-F1
#
_cell.length_a   1.000
_cell.length_b   1.000
_cell.length_c   1.000
_cell.angle_alpha   90.00
_cell.angle_beta   90.00
_cell.angle_gamma   90.00
#
_symmetry.space_group_name_H-M   'P 1'
#
loop_
_entity.id
_entity.type
_entity.pdbx_description
1 polymer ?
#
loop_
_entity_poly.entity_id
_entity_poly.type
_entity_poly.pdbx_seq_one_letter_code
_entity_poly.pdbx_strand_id
1 'polypeptide(L)' 'MALVSKSWADIVRCLAEGSPMPEKYRDHALTGNWASFRDCHVKPDLVLVYRILGNAVELHRLGTHAELF' A
#
# COMPACT_ATOMS: atom_id res chain seq x y z
N MET A 1 -8.49 -14.30 -5.76
CA MET A 1 -8.06 -12.89 -5.61
C MET A 1 -9.24 -11.98 -5.90
N ALA A 2 -9.71 -11.20 -4.93
CA ALA A 2 -10.75 -10.20 -5.17
C ALA A 2 -10.19 -8.83 -4.80
N LEU A 3 -9.60 -8.16 -5.79
CA LEU A 3 -9.30 -6.72 -5.73
C LEU A 3 -10.59 -5.90 -5.55
N VAL A 4 -11.75 -6.48 -5.83
CA VAL A 4 -13.06 -5.92 -5.54
C VAL A 4 -13.41 -6.13 -4.06
N SER A 5 -12.73 -5.42 -3.17
CA SER A 5 -13.01 -5.43 -1.73
C SER A 5 -13.12 -4.01 -1.20
N LYS A 6 -13.88 -3.83 -0.11
CA LYS A 6 -14.02 -2.52 0.56
C LYS A 6 -12.66 -1.95 0.96
N SER A 7 -11.76 -2.78 1.49
CA SER A 7 -10.41 -2.37 1.88
C SER A 7 -9.62 -1.79 0.70
N TRP A 8 -9.67 -2.46 -0.45
CA TRP A 8 -8.96 -2.00 -1.64
C TRP A 8 -9.53 -0.67 -2.16
N ALA A 9 -10.85 -0.54 -2.24
CA ALA A 9 -11.50 0.69 -2.68
C ALA A 9 -11.17 1.88 -1.76
N ASP A 10 -11.18 1.66 -0.44
CA ASP A 10 -10.79 2.66 0.55
C ASP A 10 -9.33 3.12 0.33
N ILE A 11 -8.39 2.18 0.16
CA ILE A 11 -6.96 2.46 -0.07
C ILE A 11 -6.77 3.26 -1.37
N VAL A 12 -7.35 2.80 -2.48
CA VAL A 12 -7.22 3.47 -3.78
C VAL A 12 -7.77 4.89 -3.71
N ARG A 13 -8.89 5.11 -3.01
CA ARG A 13 -9.42 6.46 -2.79
C ARG A 13 -8.44 7.34 -2.02
N CYS A 14 -7.91 6.86 -0.89
CA CYS A 14 -6.92 7.61 -0.11
C CYS A 14 -5.69 7.98 -0.95
N LEU A 15 -5.19 7.04 -1.75
CA LEU A 15 -4.05 7.27 -2.65
C LEU A 15 -4.36 8.30 -3.74
N ALA A 16 -5.53 8.19 -4.38
CA ALA A 16 -5.95 9.11 -5.43
C ALA A 16 -6.17 10.55 -4.91
N GLU A 17 -6.66 10.68 -3.67
CA GLU A 17 -6.91 11.97 -3.02
C GLU A 17 -5.69 12.52 -2.28
N GLY A 18 -4.59 11.76 -2.17
CA GLY A 18 -3.43 12.13 -1.35
C GLY A 18 -3.74 12.26 0.14
N SER A 19 -4.81 11.60 0.60
CA SER A 19 -5.28 11.67 1.99
C SER A 19 -4.55 10.67 2.89
N PRO A 20 -4.41 10.94 4.20
CA PRO A 20 -3.80 10.01 5.14
C PRO A 20 -4.52 8.65 5.14
N MET A 21 -3.73 7.58 5.17
CA MET A 21 -4.25 6.22 5.24
C MET A 21 -4.81 5.92 6.64
N PRO A 22 -6.00 5.32 6.78
CA PRO A 22 -6.49 4.86 8.08
C PRO A 22 -5.51 3.90 8.79
N GLU A 23 -5.36 4.04 10.10
CA GLU A 23 -4.38 3.28 10.92
C GLU A 23 -4.50 1.76 10.77
N LYS A 24 -5.72 1.25 10.54
CA LYS A 24 -5.99 -0.19 10.32
C LYS A 24 -5.20 -0.80 9.14
N TYR A 25 -4.78 0.02 8.17
CA TYR A 25 -4.00 -0.43 7.02
C TYR A 25 -2.49 -0.42 7.30
N ARG A 26 -2.06 0.00 8.50
CA ARG A 26 -0.66 -0.02 8.96
C ARG A 26 0.31 0.57 7.95
N ASP A 27 -0.08 1.66 7.30
CA ASP A 27 0.74 2.29 6.27
C ASP A 27 2.02 2.89 6.90
N HIS A 28 3.18 2.44 6.45
CA HIS A 28 4.46 2.96 6.91
C HIS A 28 5.51 2.97 5.81
N ALA A 29 6.51 3.85 5.94
CA ALA A 29 7.67 3.82 5.06
C ALA A 29 8.48 2.55 5.30
N LEU A 30 9.00 1.96 4.23
CA LEU A 30 10.03 0.93 4.31
C LEU A 30 11.39 1.58 4.66
N THR A 31 12.40 0.75 4.93
CA THR A 31 13.72 1.22 5.37
C THR A 31 14.84 0.77 4.42
N GLY A 32 16.05 1.29 4.63
CA GLY A 32 17.23 0.93 3.81
C GLY A 32 17.06 1.30 2.34
N ASN A 33 17.40 0.37 1.44
CA ASN A 33 17.29 0.57 -0.01
C ASN A 33 15.85 0.80 -0.50
N TRP A 34 14.85 0.54 0.36
CA TRP A 34 13.44 0.70 0.05
C TRP A 34 12.82 1.93 0.73
N ALA A 35 13.62 2.88 1.24
CA ALA A 35 13.13 4.04 2.00
C ALA A 35 12.17 4.97 1.23
N SER A 36 12.17 4.92 -0.11
CA SER A 36 11.22 5.66 -0.95
C SER A 36 9.88 4.94 -1.16
N PHE A 37 9.75 3.71 -0.66
CA PHE A 37 8.57 2.88 -0.75
C PHE A 37 7.82 2.82 0.58
N ARG A 38 6.57 2.41 0.48
CA ARG A 38 5.65 2.25 1.60
C ARG A 38 5.05 0.84 1.58
N ASP A 39 4.82 0.32 2.77
CA ASP A 39 4.11 -0.92 3.05
C ASP A 39 2.70 -0.58 3.56
N CYS A 40 1.66 -1.16 2.96
CA CYS A 40 0.28 -0.97 3.36
C CYS A 40 -0.49 -2.31 3.33
N HIS A 41 -1.05 -2.69 4.48
CA HIS A 41 -1.80 -3.93 4.65
C HIS A 41 -3.23 -3.79 4.13
N VAL A 42 -3.51 -4.31 2.93
CA VAL A 42 -4.88 -4.41 2.38
C VAL A 42 -5.73 -5.41 3.19
N LYS A 43 -5.09 -6.49 3.68
CA LYS A 43 -5.61 -7.51 4.60
C LYS A 43 -4.49 -7.93 5.56
N PRO A 44 -4.76 -8.70 6.64
CA PRO A 44 -3.72 -9.10 7.59
C PRO A 44 -2.45 -9.66 6.96
N ASP A 45 -2.56 -10.47 5.91
CA ASP A 45 -1.43 -11.04 5.15
C ASP A 45 -1.52 -10.72 3.64
N LEU A 46 -2.04 -9.54 3.28
CA LEU A 46 -1.98 -9.05 1.91
C LEU A 46 -1.48 -7.61 1.92
N VAL A 47 -0.27 -7.42 1.43
CA VAL A 47 0.49 -6.18 1.52
C VAL A 47 0.64 -5.57 0.13
N LEU A 48 0.35 -4.27 0.03
CA LEU A 48 0.65 -3.41 -1.10
C LEU A 48 1.96 -2.66 -0.83
N VAL A 49 2.94 -2.86 -1.72
CA VAL A 49 4.14 -2.02 -1.77
C VAL A 49 3.95 -0.97 -2.86
N TYR A 50 4.08 0.30 -2.49
CA TYR A 50 3.88 1.42 -3.41
C TYR A 50 4.83 2.57 -3.11
N ARG A 51 4.90 3.56 -4.00
CA ARG A 51 5.58 4.84 -3.75
C ARG A 51 4.82 6.01 -4.37
N ILE A 52 5.05 7.20 -3.82
CA ILE A 52 4.46 8.45 -4.30
C ILE A 52 5.57 9.28 -4.96
N LEU A 53 5.36 9.70 -6.21
CA LEU A 53 6.29 10.51 -7.00
C LEU A 53 5.57 11.74 -7.56
N GLY A 54 5.69 12.87 -6.87
CA GLY A 54 4.93 14.08 -7.21
C GLY A 54 3.43 13.79 -7.11
N ASN A 55 2.70 13.94 -8.23
CA ASN A 55 1.27 13.65 -8.32
C ASN A 55 0.96 12.21 -8.80
N ALA A 56 1.96 11.35 -8.95
CA ALA A 56 1.76 9.97 -9.36
C ALA A 56 1.91 9.01 -8.16
N VAL A 57 1.06 7.98 -8.14
CA VAL A 57 1.20 6.83 -7.24
C VAL A 57 1.58 5.62 -8.07
N GLU A 58 2.72 5.02 -7.76
CA GLU A 58 3.15 3.78 -8.40
C GLU A 58 2.88 2.60 -7.48
N LEU A 59 2.08 1.65 -7.95
CA LEU A 59 1.82 0.38 -7.27
C LEU A 59 2.84 -0.64 -7.77
N HIS A 60 3.73 -1.12 -6.89
CA HIS A 60 4.87 -1.94 -7.29
C HIS A 60 4.64 -3.42 -7.09
N ARG A 61 4.13 -3.81 -5.92
CA ARG A 61 3.90 -5.22 -5.58
C ARG A 61 2.65 -5.39 -4.73
N LEU A 62 2.00 -6.54 -4.89
CA LEU A 62 0.86 -6.96 -4.06
C LEU A 62 0.99 -8.45 -3.80
N GLY A 63 1.11 -8.84 -2.54
CA GLY A 63 1.34 -10.23 -2.16
C GLY A 63 1.28 -10.45 -0.65
N THR A 64 1.50 -11.69 -0.22
CA THR A 64 1.72 -12.03 1.19
C THR A 64 3.08 -11.53 1.65
N HIS A 65 3.33 -11.48 2.97
CA HIS A 65 4.65 -11.05 3.46
C HIS A 65 5.77 -11.94 2.91
N ALA A 66 5.56 -13.26 2.86
CA ALA A 66 6.56 -14.22 2.39
C ALA A 66 6.88 -14.11 0.89
N GLU A 67 5.97 -13.56 0.08
CA GLU A 67 6.23 -13.31 -1.34
C GLU A 67 7.02 -12.00 -1.56
N LEU A 68 6.99 -11.10 -0.60
CA LEU A 68 7.52 -9.74 -0.73
C LEU A 68 8.83 -9.52 0.02
N PHE A 69 9.05 -10.24 1.12
CA PHE A 69 10.19 -10.13 2.05
C PHE A 69 10.73 -11.50 2.43
#